data_AF-A0A8T5UX17-F1
#
_entry.id   AF-A0A8T5UX17-F1
#
_cell.length_a   1.000
_cell.length_b   1.000
_cell.length_c   1.000
_cell.angle_alpha   90.00
_cell.angle_beta   90.00
_cell.angle_gamma   90.00
#
_symmetry.space_group_name_H-M   'P 1'
#
loop_
_entity.id
_entity.type
_entity.pdbx_description
1 polymer ?
#
loop_
_entity_poly.entity_id
_entity_poly.type
_entity_poly.pdbx_seq_one_letter_code
_entity_poly.pdbx_strand_id
1 'polypeptide(L)'
;LLTTPLIISISAGTGSNSYIDDLSTFLALLMFTIGLASILFSTTWFLMDSGVLYSNLKKARDTPKPVEIRSVGRWYGQLLKGYAGVSVVLSYIEFMDLFIPQLANDLSIPLFVMLLIVFIPFPLIIVIPIIPALIISDRLKDHRIRFIREKARKLGIISSAEVTFELKIK
;
A
#
# COMPACT_ATOMS: atom_id res chain seq x y z
N LEU A 1 -19.65 6.28 14.91
CA LEU A 1 -19.73 7.75 15.05
C LEU A 1 -18.32 8.30 15.26
N LEU A 2 -17.53 8.39 14.18
CA LEU A 2 -16.21 9.04 14.15
C LEU A 2 -15.98 9.47 12.69
N THR A 3 -16.82 10.39 12.23
CA THR A 3 -16.66 11.13 10.98
C THR A 3 -16.18 12.52 11.35
N THR A 4 -14.93 12.64 11.77
CA THR A 4 -14.25 13.93 11.71
C THR A 4 -13.66 14.02 10.31
N PRO A 5 -14.26 14.79 9.38
CA PRO A 5 -13.59 15.07 8.13
C PRO A 5 -12.28 15.77 8.50
N LEU A 6 -11.16 15.13 8.21
CA LEU A 6 -9.87 15.79 8.25
C LEU A 6 -9.87 16.75 7.07
N ILE A 7 -10.46 17.94 7.27
CA ILE A 7 -10.44 19.00 6.28
C ILE A 7 -8.98 19.44 6.18
N ILE A 8 -8.28 18.94 5.17
CA ILE A 8 -7.02 19.51 4.72
C ILE A 8 -7.39 20.83 4.08
N SER A 9 -7.45 21.88 4.89
CA SER A 9 -7.58 23.25 4.40
C SER A 9 -6.31 23.58 3.63
N ILE A 10 -6.36 23.42 2.31
CA ILE A 10 -5.40 24.01 1.38
C ILE A 10 -5.66 25.51 1.45
N SER A 11 -4.91 26.19 2.30
CA SER A 11 -4.92 27.64 2.40
C SER A 11 -4.23 28.17 1.14
N ALA A 12 -4.99 28.37 0.06
CA ALA A 12 -4.52 29.10 -1.12
C ALA A 12 -4.20 30.55 -0.71
N GLY A 13 -3.00 30.76 -0.17
CA GLY A 13 -2.52 32.06 0.24
C GLY A 13 -2.39 32.95 -1.00
N THR A 14 -2.84 34.19 -0.92
CA THR A 14 -2.85 35.15 -2.04
C THR A 14 -1.50 35.84 -2.26
N GLY A 15 -0.38 35.11 -2.17
CA GLY A 15 0.97 35.65 -2.37
C GLY A 15 1.91 34.63 -3.02
N SER A 16 2.91 35.05 -3.80
CA SER A 16 3.81 34.14 -4.55
C SER A 16 4.53 33.09 -3.69
N ASN A 17 4.65 33.33 -2.37
CA ASN A 17 5.30 32.41 -1.43
C ASN A 17 4.37 31.28 -0.95
N SER A 18 3.03 31.43 -1.03
CA SER A 18 2.08 30.43 -0.54
C SER A 18 2.10 29.14 -1.36
N TYR A 19 2.30 29.24 -2.67
CA TYR A 19 2.33 28.07 -3.56
C TYR A 19 3.51 27.14 -3.26
N ILE A 20 4.66 27.70 -2.86
CA ILE A 20 5.84 26.93 -2.47
C ILE A 20 5.60 26.25 -1.11
N ASP A 21 4.96 26.95 -0.18
CA ASP A 21 4.61 26.40 1.14
C ASP A 21 3.60 25.25 1.01
N ASP A 22 2.56 25.41 0.18
CA ASP A 22 1.56 24.37 -0.11
C ASP A 22 2.19 23.15 -0.80
N LEU A 23 3.07 23.38 -1.79
CA LEU A 23 3.80 22.31 -2.49
C LEU A 23 4.73 21.56 -1.52
N SER A 24 5.44 22.26 -0.65
CA SER A 24 6.34 21.65 0.32
C SER A 24 5.57 20.80 1.35
N THR A 25 4.41 21.28 1.79
CA THR A 25 3.52 20.57 2.73
C THR A 25 2.95 19.31 2.08
N PHE A 26 2.51 19.41 0.82
CA PHE A 26 2.05 18.26 0.03
C PHE A 26 3.14 17.19 -0.13
N LEU A 27 4.36 17.59 -0.50
CA LEU A 27 5.50 16.67 -0.65
C LEU A 27 5.87 16.01 0.69
N ALA A 28 5.84 16.75 1.80
CA ALA A 28 6.12 16.20 3.13
C ALA A 28 5.07 15.15 3.55
N LEU A 29 3.78 15.44 3.36
CA LEU A 29 2.70 14.47 3.63
C LEU A 29 2.82 13.23 2.73
N LEU A 30 3.15 13.43 1.46
CA LEU A 30 3.35 12.34 0.51
C LEU A 30 4.47 11.40 0.97
N MET A 31 5.63 11.94 1.35
CA MET A 31 6.76 11.13 1.84
C MET A 31 6.39 10.37 3.12
N PHE A 32 5.66 11.01 4.02
CA PHE A 32 5.19 10.38 5.26
C PHE A 32 4.23 9.22 5.01
N THR A 33 3.24 9.43 4.13
CA THR A 33 2.27 8.38 3.76
C THR A 33 2.91 7.22 3.02
N ILE A 34 3.87 7.47 2.12
CA ILE A 34 4.67 6.43 1.46
C ILE A 34 5.46 5.62 2.49
N GLY A 35 6.06 6.27 3.48
CA GLY A 35 6.79 5.60 4.57
C GLY A 35 5.89 4.65 5.37
N LEU A 36 4.72 5.13 5.80
CA LEU A 36 3.74 4.32 6.52
C LEU A 36 3.22 3.14 5.67
N ALA A 37 2.90 3.39 4.40
CA ALA A 37 2.49 2.34 3.47
C ALA A 37 3.60 1.29 3.32
N SER A 38 4.85 1.70 3.19
CA SER A 38 6.00 0.80 3.06
C SER A 38 6.15 -0.13 4.26
N ILE A 39 5.94 0.37 5.49
CA ILE A 39 5.97 -0.46 6.70
C ILE A 39 4.89 -1.55 6.64
N LEU A 40 3.64 -1.17 6.34
CA LEU A 40 2.53 -2.11 6.23
C LEU A 40 2.76 -3.14 5.12
N PHE A 41 3.17 -2.71 3.93
CA PHE A 41 3.44 -3.62 2.81
C PHE A 41 4.69 -4.48 3.05
N SER A 42 5.68 -4.04 3.82
CA SER A 42 6.87 -4.86 4.13
C SER A 42 6.52 -6.14 4.88
N THR A 43 5.48 -6.10 5.73
CA THR A 43 5.02 -7.29 6.46
C THR A 43 4.55 -8.38 5.51
N THR A 44 3.96 -8.00 4.36
CA THR A 44 3.57 -8.95 3.31
C THR A 44 4.76 -9.71 2.77
N TRP A 45 5.86 -9.00 2.48
CA TRP A 45 7.09 -9.63 1.97
C TRP A 45 7.73 -10.54 3.03
N PHE A 46 7.67 -10.15 4.30
CA PHE A 46 8.14 -10.99 5.41
C PHE A 46 7.32 -12.29 5.54
N LEU A 47 5.99 -12.19 5.51
CA LEU A 47 5.12 -13.37 5.54
C LEU A 47 5.30 -14.25 4.30
N MET A 48 5.52 -13.65 3.13
CA MET A 48 5.74 -14.42 1.89
C MET A 48 7.02 -15.24 1.98
N ASP A 49 8.09 -14.65 2.52
CA ASP A 49 9.40 -15.31 2.66
C ASP A 49 9.46 -16.30 3.83
N SER A 50 8.53 -16.20 4.79
CA SER A 50 8.43 -17.17 5.90
C SER A 50 8.06 -18.59 5.46
N GLY A 51 7.54 -18.74 4.24
CA GLY A 51 7.12 -20.05 3.72
C GLY A 51 5.88 -20.62 4.40
N VAL A 52 5.12 -19.81 5.15
CA VAL A 52 3.85 -20.24 5.76
C VAL A 52 2.79 -20.42 4.68
N LEU A 53 2.35 -21.67 4.52
CA LEU A 53 1.34 -22.08 3.55
C LEU A 53 0.04 -22.44 4.28
N TYR A 54 -1.05 -21.88 3.79
CA TYR A 54 -2.41 -22.30 4.11
C TYR A 54 -2.86 -23.36 3.11
N SER A 55 -3.49 -24.41 3.61
CA SER A 55 -4.08 -25.47 2.80
C SER A 55 -5.48 -25.81 3.29
N ASN A 56 -6.44 -25.89 2.38
CA ASN A 56 -7.83 -26.23 2.70
C ASN A 56 -8.15 -27.74 2.57
N LEU A 57 -7.14 -28.61 2.59
CA LEU A 57 -7.29 -30.06 2.35
C LEU A 57 -8.38 -30.71 3.22
N LYS A 58 -8.42 -30.40 4.52
CA LYS A 58 -9.39 -31.01 5.45
C LYS A 58 -10.83 -30.60 5.15
N LYS A 59 -11.07 -29.34 4.76
CA LYS A 59 -12.43 -28.82 4.49
C LYS A 59 -12.90 -29.15 3.07
N ALA A 60 -11.97 -29.24 2.12
CA ALA A 60 -12.23 -29.60 0.72
C ALA A 60 -12.47 -31.11 0.53
N ARG A 61 -12.13 -31.95 1.52
CA ARG A 61 -12.42 -33.39 1.47
C ARG A 61 -13.91 -33.70 1.40
N ASP A 62 -14.71 -32.94 2.13
CA ASP A 62 -16.16 -33.16 2.29
C ASP A 62 -17.01 -32.09 1.56
N THR A 63 -16.38 -31.21 0.77
CA THR A 63 -17.09 -30.19 -0.03
C THR A 63 -16.61 -30.21 -1.48
N PRO A 64 -17.45 -29.81 -2.46
CA PRO A 64 -17.04 -29.71 -3.86
C PRO A 64 -16.06 -28.55 -4.14
N LYS A 65 -15.43 -27.99 -3.10
CA LYS A 65 -14.51 -26.86 -3.21
C LYS A 65 -13.14 -27.38 -3.66
N PRO A 66 -12.47 -26.69 -4.60
CA PRO A 66 -11.14 -27.09 -5.03
C PRO A 66 -10.16 -27.03 -3.86
N VAL A 67 -9.20 -27.96 -3.86
CA VAL A 67 -8.08 -27.93 -2.93
C VAL A 67 -7.20 -26.73 -3.29
N GLU A 68 -7.12 -25.77 -2.37
CA GLU A 68 -6.26 -24.60 -2.55
C GLU A 68 -5.10 -24.64 -1.55
N ILE A 69 -3.89 -24.47 -2.08
CA ILE A 69 -2.67 -24.24 -1.30
C ILE A 69 -2.19 -22.83 -1.65
N ARG A 70 -2.18 -21.93 -0.66
CA ARG A 70 -1.79 -20.52 -0.87
C ARG A 70 -0.85 -20.07 0.26
N SER A 71 0.16 -19.27 -0.07
CA SER A 71 0.98 -18.59 0.95
C SER A 71 0.15 -17.57 1.71
N VAL A 72 0.27 -17.56 3.04
CA VAL A 72 -0.42 -16.57 3.90
C VAL A 72 0.03 -15.16 3.55
N GLY A 73 1.31 -14.96 3.23
CA GLY A 73 1.82 -13.68 2.74
C GLY A 73 1.15 -13.26 1.43
N ARG A 74 0.92 -14.19 0.50
CA ARG A 74 0.22 -13.88 -0.76
C ARG A 74 -1.25 -13.52 -0.53
N TRP A 75 -1.92 -14.20 0.39
CA TRP A 75 -3.30 -13.87 0.78
C TRP A 75 -3.39 -12.50 1.46
N TYR A 76 -2.52 -12.21 2.43
CA TYR A 76 -2.47 -10.92 3.10
C TYR A 76 -2.13 -9.78 2.13
N GLY A 77 -1.18 -10.00 1.22
CA GLY A 77 -0.86 -9.05 0.17
C GLY A 77 -2.02 -8.77 -0.79
N GLN A 78 -2.85 -9.77 -1.08
CA GLN A 78 -4.07 -9.58 -1.89
C GLN A 78 -5.10 -8.70 -1.15
N LEU A 79 -5.27 -8.90 0.17
CA LEU A 79 -6.14 -8.05 0.98
C LEU A 79 -5.67 -6.59 1.00
N LEU A 80 -4.38 -6.35 1.24
CA LEU A 80 -3.83 -4.99 1.23
C LEU A 80 -3.95 -4.32 -0.13
N LYS A 81 -3.77 -5.07 -1.23
CA LYS A 81 -3.99 -4.55 -2.59
C LYS A 81 -5.46 -4.19 -2.83
N GLY A 82 -6.39 -5.02 -2.36
CA GLY A 82 -7.82 -4.73 -2.43
C GLY A 82 -8.18 -3.45 -1.66
N TYR A 83 -7.69 -3.31 -0.43
CA TYR A 83 -7.87 -2.11 0.37
C TYR A 83 -7.28 -0.88 -0.32
N ALA A 84 -6.03 -0.96 -0.78
CA ALA A 84 -5.38 0.15 -1.48
C ALA A 84 -6.14 0.55 -2.76
N GLY A 85 -6.64 -0.41 -3.54
CA GLY A 85 -7.44 -0.13 -4.73
C GLY A 85 -8.73 0.61 -4.43
N VAL A 86 -9.49 0.16 -3.43
CA VAL A 86 -10.74 0.83 -3.02
C VAL A 86 -10.44 2.22 -2.45
N SER A 87 -9.43 2.36 -1.60
CA SER A 87 -9.05 3.64 -1.03
C SER A 87 -8.62 4.65 -2.09
N VAL A 88 -7.87 4.23 -3.12
CA VAL A 88 -7.49 5.12 -4.23
C VAL A 88 -8.73 5.62 -4.99
N VAL A 89 -9.70 4.76 -5.25
CA VAL A 89 -10.97 5.16 -5.91
C VAL A 89 -11.71 6.18 -5.05
N LEU A 90 -11.85 5.92 -3.75
CA LEU A 90 -12.53 6.85 -2.83
C LEU A 90 -11.80 8.19 -2.74
N SER A 91 -10.49 8.18 -2.58
CA SER A 91 -9.67 9.40 -2.57
C SER A 91 -9.74 10.16 -3.89
N TYR A 92 -9.89 9.47 -5.01
CA TYR A 92 -10.06 10.12 -6.31
C TYR A 92 -11.43 10.80 -6.43
N ILE A 93 -12.50 10.18 -5.92
CA ILE A 93 -13.84 10.80 -5.88
C ILE A 93 -13.79 12.05 -5.01
N GLU A 94 -13.24 11.95 -3.80
CA GLU A 94 -13.10 13.09 -2.89
C GLU A 94 -12.25 14.22 -3.48
N PHE A 95 -11.16 13.85 -4.17
CA PHE A 95 -10.34 14.80 -4.92
C PHE A 95 -11.16 15.51 -6.01
N MET A 96 -11.96 14.78 -6.79
CA MET A 96 -12.80 15.37 -7.83
C MET A 96 -13.89 16.27 -7.26
N ASP A 97 -14.50 15.90 -6.14
CA ASP A 97 -15.50 16.74 -5.46
C ASP A 97 -14.91 18.07 -4.94
N LEU A 98 -13.65 18.05 -4.52
CA LEU A 98 -12.93 19.28 -4.14
C LEU A 98 -12.45 20.08 -5.37
N PHE A 99 -12.04 19.37 -6.42
CA PHE A 99 -11.39 19.97 -7.59
C PHE A 99 -12.37 20.58 -8.60
N ILE A 100 -13.49 19.91 -8.89
CA ILE A 100 -14.47 20.36 -9.90
C ILE A 100 -15.05 21.75 -9.57
N PRO A 101 -15.46 22.05 -8.32
CA PRO A 101 -15.96 23.38 -7.97
C PRO A 101 -14.90 24.49 -8.08
N GLN A 102 -13.64 24.17 -7.77
CA GLN A 102 -12.51 25.10 -7.91
C GLN A 102 -12.19 25.36 -9.38
N LEU A 103 -12.26 24.31 -10.23
CA LEU A 103 -12.08 24.40 -11.67
C LEU A 103 -13.17 25.25 -12.34
N ALA A 104 -14.41 25.17 -11.85
CA ALA A 104 -15.55 25.89 -12.42
C ALA A 104 -15.57 27.39 -12.07
N ASN A 105 -15.04 27.78 -10.91
CA ASN A 105 -15.17 29.16 -10.41
C ASN A 105 -13.89 30.00 -10.51
N ASP A 106 -12.69 29.38 -10.54
CA ASP A 106 -11.44 30.12 -10.30
C ASP A 106 -10.22 29.58 -11.08
N LEU A 107 -10.45 28.95 -12.24
CA LEU A 107 -9.34 28.40 -13.04
C LEU A 107 -8.53 29.50 -13.72
N SER A 108 -7.57 30.05 -12.99
CA SER A 108 -6.50 30.83 -13.57
C SER A 108 -5.64 29.91 -14.47
N ILE A 109 -5.32 30.36 -15.69
CA ILE A 109 -4.43 29.66 -16.64
C ILE A 109 -3.14 29.14 -15.97
N PRO A 110 -2.49 29.88 -15.04
CA PRO A 110 -1.30 29.38 -14.33
C PRO A 110 -1.54 28.10 -13.52
N LEU A 111 -2.68 27.98 -12.84
CA LEU A 111 -3.01 26.81 -12.02
C LEU A 111 -3.21 25.57 -12.89
N PHE A 112 -3.87 25.72 -14.05
CA PHE A 112 -4.05 24.65 -15.03
C PHE A 112 -2.71 24.16 -15.60
N VAL A 113 -1.82 25.08 -15.96
CA VAL A 113 -0.49 24.76 -16.47
C VAL A 113 0.36 24.07 -15.40
N MET A 114 0.32 24.54 -14.15
CA MET A 114 1.01 23.90 -13.03
C MET A 114 0.52 22.46 -12.83
N LEU A 115 -0.79 22.24 -12.84
CA LEU A 115 -1.37 20.92 -12.63
C LEU A 115 -0.96 19.95 -13.76
N LEU A 116 -0.95 20.44 -14.99
CA LEU A 116 -0.54 19.66 -16.16
C LEU A 116 0.95 19.28 -16.11
N ILE A 117 1.81 20.21 -15.70
CA ILE A 117 3.24 19.98 -15.52
C ILE A 117 3.52 19.03 -14.35
N VAL A 118 2.71 19.03 -13.29
CA VAL A 118 2.93 18.14 -12.14
C VAL A 118 2.35 16.76 -12.41
N PHE A 119 1.09 16.64 -12.84
CA PHE A 119 0.38 15.36 -12.95
C PHE A 119 0.83 14.49 -14.13
N ILE A 120 1.23 15.07 -15.27
CA ILE A 120 1.67 14.28 -16.43
C ILE A 120 2.98 13.51 -16.15
N PRO A 121 4.05 14.14 -15.63
CA PRO A 121 5.28 13.41 -15.35
C PRO A 121 5.23 12.63 -14.03
N PHE A 122 4.29 12.90 -13.12
CA PHE A 122 4.25 12.24 -11.82
C PHE A 122 4.27 10.71 -11.87
N PRO A 123 3.45 10.04 -12.71
CA PRO A 123 3.49 8.59 -12.84
C PRO A 123 4.86 8.08 -13.32
N LEU A 124 5.51 8.81 -14.23
CA LEU A 124 6.84 8.46 -14.72
C LEU A 124 7.89 8.61 -13.62
N ILE A 125 7.83 9.71 -12.85
CA ILE A 125 8.74 9.97 -11.73
C ILE A 125 8.60 8.88 -10.66
N ILE A 126 7.40 8.34 -10.42
CA ILE A 126 7.19 7.23 -9.48
C ILE A 126 7.71 5.90 -10.04
N VAL A 127 7.56 5.64 -11.35
CA VAL A 127 7.97 4.37 -11.96
C VAL A 127 9.48 4.22 -12.02
N ILE A 128 10.22 5.30 -12.32
CA ILE A 128 11.69 5.27 -12.44
C ILE A 128 12.39 4.65 -11.21
N PRO A 129 12.11 5.07 -9.95
CA PRO A 129 12.73 4.49 -8.76
C PRO A 129 12.19 3.10 -8.38
N ILE A 130 11.01 2.70 -8.87
CA ILE A 130 10.47 1.35 -8.59
C ILE A 130 11.35 0.27 -9.23
N ILE A 131 11.86 0.49 -10.44
CA ILE A 131 12.70 -0.48 -11.16
C ILE A 131 13.96 -0.87 -10.35
N PRO A 132 14.84 0.07 -9.94
CA PRO A 132 16.01 -0.28 -9.14
C PRO A 132 15.63 -0.85 -7.76
N ALA A 133 14.53 -0.38 -7.16
CA ALA A 133 14.04 -0.94 -5.90
C ALA A 133 13.66 -2.42 -6.03
N LEU A 134 13.03 -2.82 -7.14
CA LEU A 134 12.72 -4.22 -7.43
C LEU A 134 13.98 -5.06 -7.61
N ILE A 135 14.98 -4.56 -8.34
CA ILE A 135 16.26 -5.25 -8.54
C ILE A 135 16.97 -5.49 -7.20
N ILE A 136 17.01 -4.48 -6.32
CA ILE A 136 17.61 -4.60 -4.98
C ILE A 136 16.82 -5.61 -4.14
N SER A 137 15.49 -5.56 -4.18
CA SER A 137 14.62 -6.49 -3.46
C SER A 137 14.87 -7.95 -3.86
N ASP A 138 14.99 -8.21 -5.16
CA ASP A 138 15.27 -9.54 -5.69
C ASP A 138 16.65 -10.05 -5.26
N ARG A 139 17.68 -9.20 -5.25
CA ARG A 139 19.00 -9.59 -4.71
C ARG A 139 18.99 -9.87 -3.21
N LEU A 140 18.19 -9.13 -2.45
CA LEU A 140 18.09 -9.30 -1.00
C LEU A 140 17.23 -10.51 -0.59
N LYS A 141 16.44 -11.07 -1.51
CA LYS A 141 15.50 -12.16 -1.24
C LYS A 141 16.16 -13.37 -0.58
N ASP A 142 17.28 -13.85 -1.12
CA ASP A 142 17.98 -15.02 -0.56
C ASP A 142 18.51 -14.76 0.85
N HIS A 143 19.01 -13.54 1.09
CA HIS A 143 19.49 -13.14 2.40
C HIS A 143 18.34 -13.08 3.42
N ARG A 144 17.19 -12.52 3.02
CA ARG A 144 15.97 -12.44 3.85
C ARG A 144 15.44 -13.82 4.20
N ILE A 145 15.37 -14.73 3.24
CA ILE A 145 14.93 -16.12 3.47
C ILE A 145 15.87 -16.84 4.44
N ARG A 146 17.19 -16.71 4.26
CA ARG A 146 18.18 -17.30 5.18
C ARG A 146 18.03 -16.77 6.60
N PHE A 147 17.87 -15.45 6.76
CA PHE A 147 17.67 -14.81 8.06
C PHE A 147 16.40 -15.30 8.77
N ILE A 148 15.27 -15.38 8.04
CA ILE A 148 14.00 -15.85 8.61
C ILE A 148 14.13 -17.32 9.03
N ARG A 149 14.74 -18.17 8.21
CA ARG A 149 15.00 -19.58 8.54
C ARG A 149 15.90 -19.74 9.76
N GLU A 150 16.92 -18.91 9.90
CA GLU A 150 17.81 -18.96 11.06
C GLU A 150 17.08 -18.56 12.35
N LYS A 151 16.26 -17.50 12.30
CA LYS A 151 15.41 -17.11 13.45
C LYS A 151 14.37 -18.18 13.77
N ALA A 152 13.72 -18.76 12.77
CA ALA A 152 12.75 -19.84 12.96
C ALA A 152 13.40 -21.07 13.63
N ARG A 153 14.64 -21.42 13.22
CA ARG A 153 15.41 -22.50 13.84
C ARG A 153 15.73 -22.21 15.30
N LYS A 154 16.09 -20.96 15.65
CA LYS A 154 16.30 -20.53 17.05
C LYS A 154 15.04 -20.63 17.90
N LEU A 155 13.86 -20.53 17.28
CA LEU A 155 12.55 -20.73 17.92
C LEU A 155 12.09 -22.20 17.94
N GLY A 156 12.93 -23.15 17.49
CA GLY A 156 12.61 -24.57 17.48
C GLY A 156 11.73 -25.03 16.30
N ILE A 157 11.52 -24.19 15.28
CA ILE A 157 10.76 -24.53 14.07
C ILE A 157 11.74 -25.07 13.03
N ILE A 158 11.82 -26.41 12.90
CA ILE A 158 12.88 -27.09 12.14
C ILE A 158 12.42 -27.53 10.74
N SER A 159 11.13 -27.79 10.54
CA SER A 159 10.61 -28.43 9.32
C SER A 159 9.25 -27.84 8.89
N SER A 160 8.16 -28.36 9.44
CA SER A 160 6.79 -27.97 9.15
C SER A 160 5.99 -28.01 10.44
N ALA A 161 5.38 -26.89 10.81
CA ALA A 161 4.42 -26.82 11.89
C ALA A 161 3.03 -26.73 11.24
N GLU A 162 2.26 -27.82 11.26
CA GLU A 162 0.86 -27.79 10.85
C GLU A 162 0.03 -27.19 12.00
N VAL A 163 -0.25 -25.89 11.91
CA VAL A 163 -1.11 -25.20 12.88
C VAL A 163 -2.54 -25.24 12.37
N THR A 164 -3.39 -26.04 13.01
CA THR A 164 -4.83 -26.08 12.72
C THR A 164 -5.52 -25.00 13.55
N PHE A 165 -5.98 -23.94 12.90
CA PHE A 165 -6.75 -22.89 13.57
C PHE A 165 -8.23 -23.28 13.60
N GLU A 166 -8.70 -23.85 14.72
CA GLU A 166 -10.13 -24.00 14.97
C GLU A 166 -10.69 -22.70 15.56
N LEU A 167 -11.29 -21.87 14.72
CA LEU A 167 -12.08 -20.73 15.16
C LEU A 167 -13.38 -21.23 15.77
N LYS A 168 -13.41 -21.44 17.10
CA LYS A 168 -14.66 -21.56 17.86
C LYS A 168 -15.33 -20.18 17.91
N ILE A 169 -16.21 -19.93 16.96
CA ILE A 169 -17.18 -18.84 17.06
C ILE A 169 -18.20 -19.29 18.11
N LYS A 170 -18.27 -18.57 19.22
CA LYS A 170 -19.19 -18.83 20.34
C LYS A 170 -20.43 -17.96 20.19
#